data_AF-A0A314KN17-F1
#
_entry.id   AF-A0A314KN17-F1
#
_cell.length_a   1.000
_cell.length_b   1.000
_cell.length_c   1.000
_cell.angle_alpha   90.00
_cell.angle_beta   90.00
_cell.angle_gamma   90.00
#
_symmetry.space_group_name_H-M   'P 1'
#
loop_
_entity.id
_entity.type
_entity.pdbx_description
1 polymer ?
#
loop_
_entity_poly.entity_id
_entity_poly.type
_entity_poly.pdbx_seq_one_letter_code
_entity_poly.pdbx_strand_id
1 'polypeptide(L)'
;MRSFALLFFISTIVAVTVASTSDNVEVISQVVEIHRLRPQIGSAGYPVPQLDCLSWRLAVETNNIQKWKLVPSSCENYIGHYMLGKQYRHDCEAVANAAIEYAKSLKLGGDGKDVWVFDIDETTLSNLPYYARSDVAFGAIPYNNTKFNAWVAEGKAPAIPATLRVYKTVLSLGIKPVFITGTRESFKQVRITNLKKAGYSNWAKLVLKGDNDSGTAVEFKSSKRTELVKAGYRIVGNIGDQWSDLIGENVGSRTFKVPDPMYYIG
;
A
#
# COMPACT_ATOMS: atom_id res chain seq x y z
N MET A 1 -18.91 -25.65 -97.50
CA MET A 1 -18.26 -24.62 -96.66
C MET A 1 -18.98 -24.59 -95.31
N ARG A 2 -18.29 -24.99 -94.22
CA ARG A 2 -18.61 -24.76 -92.78
C ARG A 2 -20.00 -25.28 -92.33
N SER A 3 -20.22 -26.04 -91.26
CA SER A 3 -19.45 -26.40 -90.07
C SER A 3 -20.22 -27.58 -89.44
N PHE A 4 -19.59 -28.73 -89.20
CA PHE A 4 -20.17 -29.82 -88.41
C PHE A 4 -19.50 -29.80 -87.04
N ALA A 5 -20.24 -29.39 -86.00
CA ALA A 5 -19.81 -29.50 -84.63
C ALA A 5 -20.40 -30.80 -84.04
N LEU A 6 -19.54 -31.81 -83.88
CA LEU A 6 -19.86 -33.03 -83.15
C LEU A 6 -19.25 -32.89 -81.75
N LEU A 7 -20.12 -32.76 -80.74
CA LEU A 7 -19.76 -32.73 -79.32
C LEU A 7 -19.42 -34.16 -78.85
N PHE A 8 -18.17 -34.40 -78.45
CA PHE A 8 -17.78 -35.57 -77.67
C PHE A 8 -17.35 -35.15 -76.27
N PHE A 9 -17.97 -35.78 -75.27
CA PHE A 9 -17.68 -35.70 -73.85
C PHE A 9 -16.26 -36.22 -73.54
N ILE A 10 -15.49 -35.46 -72.75
CA ILE A 10 -14.45 -36.05 -71.88
C ILE A 10 -14.58 -35.43 -70.49
N SER A 11 -14.95 -36.29 -69.55
CA SER A 11 -14.96 -36.08 -68.10
C SER A 11 -13.54 -35.82 -67.58
N THR A 12 -13.36 -34.76 -66.80
CA THR A 12 -12.21 -34.62 -65.90
C THR A 12 -12.72 -34.31 -64.49
N ILE A 13 -12.50 -35.27 -63.60
CA ILE A 13 -12.70 -35.15 -62.15
C ILE A 13 -11.48 -34.42 -61.58
N VAL A 14 -11.69 -33.31 -60.87
CA VAL A 14 -10.67 -32.71 -60.00
C VAL A 14 -11.28 -32.38 -58.64
N ALA A 15 -10.56 -32.77 -57.60
CA ALA A 15 -10.96 -32.91 -56.20
C ALA A 15 -11.46 -31.61 -55.54
N VAL A 16 -12.55 -31.73 -54.77
CA VAL A 16 -12.99 -30.70 -53.83
C VAL A 16 -12.12 -30.80 -52.57
N THR A 17 -11.28 -29.80 -52.33
CA THR A 17 -10.64 -29.59 -51.04
C THR A 17 -11.60 -28.79 -50.15
N VAL A 18 -11.94 -29.35 -48.99
CA VAL A 18 -12.74 -28.66 -47.98
C VAL A 18 -11.83 -27.63 -47.31
N ALA A 19 -12.01 -26.35 -47.64
CA ALA A 19 -11.37 -25.26 -46.93
C ALA A 19 -12.08 -25.09 -45.57
N SER A 20 -11.34 -25.27 -44.48
CA SER A 20 -11.77 -25.00 -43.12
C SER A 20 -12.12 -23.51 -42.97
N THR A 21 -13.36 -23.21 -42.61
CA THR A 21 -13.79 -21.88 -42.19
C THR A 21 -13.08 -21.52 -40.89
N SER A 22 -12.13 -20.58 -40.99
CA SER A 22 -11.60 -19.85 -39.84
C SER A 22 -12.65 -18.83 -39.44
N ASP A 23 -13.36 -19.10 -38.34
CA ASP A 23 -14.15 -18.09 -37.67
C ASP A 23 -13.17 -17.04 -37.11
N ASN A 24 -13.07 -15.94 -37.84
CA ASN A 24 -12.37 -14.73 -37.43
C ASN A 24 -13.02 -14.20 -36.16
N VAL A 25 -12.41 -14.48 -35.00
CA VAL A 25 -12.60 -13.67 -33.81
C VAL A 25 -12.04 -12.29 -34.14
N GLU A 26 -12.92 -11.35 -34.48
CA GLU A 26 -12.59 -9.92 -34.49
C GLU A 26 -12.11 -9.54 -33.09
N VAL A 27 -10.80 -9.53 -32.90
CA VAL A 27 -10.16 -8.84 -31.80
C VAL A 27 -10.53 -7.37 -31.98
N ILE A 28 -11.38 -6.86 -31.10
CA ILE A 28 -11.68 -5.43 -30.99
C ILE A 28 -10.37 -4.73 -30.60
N SER A 29 -9.55 -4.39 -31.59
CA SER A 29 -8.45 -3.45 -31.48
C SER A 29 -9.02 -2.04 -31.65
N GLN A 30 -9.97 -1.65 -30.78
CA GLN A 30 -10.19 -0.24 -30.52
C GLN A 30 -9.04 0.23 -29.64
N VAL A 31 -7.93 0.60 -30.28
CA VAL A 31 -6.99 1.53 -29.68
C VAL A 31 -7.74 2.84 -29.58
N VAL A 32 -8.50 3.01 -28.49
CA VAL A 32 -8.93 4.34 -28.07
C VAL A 32 -7.64 5.10 -27.86
N GLU A 33 -7.38 6.08 -28.69
CA GLU A 33 -6.24 6.97 -28.53
C GLU A 33 -6.43 7.69 -27.20
N ILE A 34 -5.88 7.12 -26.12
CA ILE A 34 -5.89 7.75 -24.81
C ILE A 34 -5.06 9.02 -24.98
N HIS A 35 -5.73 10.16 -25.15
CA HIS A 35 -5.09 11.46 -25.12
C HIS A 35 -4.46 11.62 -23.74
N ARG A 36 -3.17 11.29 -23.66
CA ARG A 36 -2.39 11.43 -22.44
C ARG A 36 -2.29 12.92 -22.13
N LEU A 37 -3.07 13.37 -21.16
CA LEU A 37 -3.05 14.77 -20.66
C LEU A 37 -1.64 15.20 -20.21
N ARG A 38 -0.76 14.24 -19.90
CA ARG A 38 0.69 14.41 -19.88
C ARG A 38 1.38 13.35 -20.72
N PRO A 39 2.05 13.71 -21.82
CA PRO A 39 2.84 12.75 -22.57
C PRO A 39 3.97 12.19 -21.68
N GLN A 40 4.32 10.90 -21.87
CA GLN A 40 5.51 10.31 -21.23
C GLN A 40 6.83 10.91 -21.74
N ILE A 41 6.69 11.82 -22.68
CA ILE A 41 7.71 12.46 -23.45
C ILE A 41 7.49 13.96 -23.25
N GLY A 42 8.51 14.70 -22.82
CA GLY A 42 8.43 16.15 -22.65
C GLY A 42 8.18 16.85 -24.00
N SER A 43 7.92 18.15 -23.97
CA SER A 43 7.66 18.96 -25.19
C SER A 43 8.78 18.87 -26.25
N ALA A 44 9.96 18.39 -25.89
CA ALA A 44 11.12 18.21 -26.76
C ALA A 44 11.34 16.76 -27.25
N GLY A 45 10.39 15.83 -27.04
CA GLY A 45 10.54 14.46 -27.57
C GLY A 45 11.37 13.51 -26.68
N TYR A 46 11.88 13.96 -25.53
CA TYR A 46 12.61 13.12 -24.58
C TYR A 46 11.68 12.48 -23.54
N PRO A 47 11.85 11.20 -23.18
CA PRO A 47 11.17 10.61 -22.03
C PRO A 47 11.33 11.50 -20.82
N VAL A 48 10.25 11.81 -20.11
CA VAL A 48 10.34 12.56 -18.86
C VAL A 48 10.90 11.60 -17.81
N PRO A 49 12.17 11.75 -17.40
CA PRO A 49 12.73 10.87 -16.39
C PRO A 49 11.88 10.99 -15.11
N GLN A 50 11.55 9.87 -14.45
CA GLN A 50 10.71 9.75 -13.23
C GLN A 50 9.19 9.56 -13.42
N LEU A 51 8.63 9.66 -14.63
CA LEU A 51 7.19 9.38 -14.81
C LEU A 51 6.87 7.88 -14.62
N ASP A 52 7.85 7.01 -14.87
CA ASP A 52 7.86 5.60 -14.53
C ASP A 52 7.83 5.37 -13.02
N CYS A 53 8.62 6.12 -12.26
CA CYS A 53 8.67 6.03 -10.80
C CYS A 53 7.38 6.54 -10.13
N LEU A 54 6.69 7.50 -10.73
CA LEU A 54 5.36 7.90 -10.29
C LEU A 54 4.34 6.78 -10.46
N SER A 55 4.33 6.16 -11.63
CA SER A 55 3.46 5.01 -11.93
C SER A 55 3.80 3.82 -11.03
N TRP A 56 5.08 3.55 -10.79
CA TRP A 56 5.54 2.51 -9.87
C TRP A 56 5.06 2.77 -8.44
N ARG A 57 5.23 4.01 -7.93
CA ARG A 57 4.72 4.42 -6.61
C ARG A 57 3.22 4.18 -6.51
N LEU A 58 2.45 4.64 -7.50
CA LEU A 58 1.01 4.40 -7.53
C LEU A 58 0.69 2.89 -7.45
N ALA A 59 1.36 2.08 -8.27
CA ALA A 59 1.10 0.65 -8.35
C ALA A 59 1.46 -0.12 -7.05
N VAL A 60 2.51 0.28 -6.32
CA VAL A 60 2.80 -0.30 -5.00
C VAL A 60 1.79 0.17 -3.95
N GLU A 61 1.42 1.45 -3.95
CA GLU A 61 0.44 2.01 -3.01
C GLU A 61 -0.96 1.40 -3.18
N THR A 62 -1.37 1.11 -4.42
CA THR A 62 -2.66 0.48 -4.73
C THR A 62 -2.62 -1.05 -4.73
N ASN A 63 -1.54 -1.66 -4.20
CA ASN A 63 -1.38 -3.11 -4.08
C ASN A 63 -1.35 -3.89 -5.42
N ASN A 64 -1.09 -3.22 -6.54
CA ASN A 64 -0.98 -3.86 -7.86
C ASN A 64 0.41 -4.50 -8.05
N ILE A 65 1.45 -3.87 -7.51
CA ILE A 65 2.80 -4.45 -7.41
C ILE A 65 3.01 -4.89 -5.97
N GLN A 66 3.09 -6.20 -5.75
CA GLN A 66 3.25 -6.81 -4.44
C GLN A 66 4.59 -7.51 -4.33
N LYS A 67 5.04 -7.76 -3.09
CA LYS A 67 6.26 -8.56 -2.80
C LYS A 67 7.52 -8.02 -3.49
N TRP A 68 7.56 -6.72 -3.76
CA TRP A 68 8.76 -6.06 -4.24
C TRP A 68 9.78 -6.00 -3.10
N LYS A 69 11.06 -6.06 -3.46
CA LYS A 69 12.15 -6.24 -2.48
C LYS A 69 12.86 -4.94 -2.13
N LEU A 70 13.00 -4.07 -3.12
CA LEU A 70 13.72 -2.80 -3.05
C LEU A 70 13.01 -1.77 -3.91
N VAL A 71 13.17 -0.51 -3.54
CA VAL A 71 12.91 0.60 -4.47
C VAL A 71 13.85 0.42 -5.67
N PRO A 72 13.37 0.51 -6.93
CA PRO A 72 14.25 0.49 -8.08
C PRO A 72 15.32 1.56 -7.95
N SER A 73 16.60 1.24 -8.20
CA SER A 73 17.69 2.21 -8.01
C SER A 73 17.51 3.47 -8.88
N SER A 74 16.88 3.35 -10.04
CA SER A 74 16.50 4.50 -10.87
C SER A 74 15.46 5.44 -10.23
N CYS A 75 14.71 4.95 -9.24
CA CYS A 75 13.67 5.68 -8.53
C CYS A 75 14.09 6.21 -7.16
N GLU A 76 15.33 5.95 -6.69
CA GLU A 76 15.82 6.42 -5.39
C GLU A 76 15.59 7.93 -5.20
N ASN A 77 16.07 8.75 -6.14
CA ASN A 77 15.93 10.20 -6.07
C ASN A 77 14.47 10.64 -6.07
N TYR A 78 13.63 10.00 -6.88
CA TYR A 78 12.20 10.30 -6.93
C TYR A 78 11.53 10.01 -5.58
N ILE A 79 11.79 8.83 -4.99
CA ILE A 79 11.23 8.46 -3.68
C ILE A 79 11.75 9.37 -2.58
N GLY A 80 13.04 9.70 -2.57
CA GLY A 80 13.60 10.67 -1.63
C GLY A 80 12.93 12.04 -1.74
N HIS A 81 12.74 12.56 -2.96
CA HIS A 81 12.03 13.82 -3.18
C HIS A 81 10.56 13.77 -2.75
N TYR A 82 9.88 12.65 -2.98
CA TYR A 82 8.51 12.45 -2.53
C TYR A 82 8.42 12.48 -1.00
N MET A 83 9.22 11.64 -0.31
CA MET A 83 9.17 11.45 1.15
C MET A 83 9.60 12.71 1.92
N LEU A 84 10.62 13.42 1.44
CA LEU A 84 11.07 14.69 2.04
C LEU A 84 10.20 15.89 1.60
N GLY A 85 9.39 15.71 0.55
CA GLY A 85 8.64 16.76 -0.12
C GLY A 85 7.34 17.17 0.57
N LYS A 86 6.61 18.08 -0.08
CA LYS A 86 5.25 18.46 0.34
C LYS A 86 4.21 17.43 -0.07
N GLN A 87 4.46 16.68 -1.16
CA GLN A 87 3.47 15.73 -1.67
C GLN A 87 3.18 14.59 -0.68
N TYR A 88 4.21 13.95 -0.10
CA TYR A 88 4.00 12.96 0.97
C TYR A 88 3.14 13.51 2.11
N ARG A 89 3.45 14.73 2.56
CA ARG A 89 2.65 15.41 3.60
C ARG A 89 1.20 15.60 3.16
N HIS A 90 0.94 16.10 1.95
CA HIS A 90 -0.42 16.28 1.44
C HIS A 90 -1.18 14.95 1.30
N ASP A 91 -0.51 13.89 0.88
CA ASP A 91 -1.10 12.56 0.76
C ASP A 91 -1.50 12.02 2.16
N CYS A 92 -0.61 12.15 3.17
CA CYS A 92 -0.94 11.81 4.56
C CYS A 92 -2.10 12.66 5.10
N GLU A 93 -2.14 13.96 4.77
CA GLU A 93 -3.22 14.88 5.15
C GLU A 93 -4.57 14.48 4.56
N ALA A 94 -4.60 14.07 3.29
CA ALA A 94 -5.81 13.59 2.64
C ALA A 94 -6.38 12.35 3.34
N VAL A 95 -5.51 11.39 3.68
CA VAL A 95 -5.89 10.19 4.45
C VAL A 95 -6.41 10.56 5.84
N ALA A 96 -5.71 11.45 6.55
CA ALA A 96 -6.11 11.89 7.88
C ALA A 96 -7.45 12.62 7.88
N ASN A 97 -7.71 13.48 6.90
CA ASN A 97 -8.99 14.18 6.77
C ASN A 97 -10.14 13.20 6.53
N ALA A 98 -9.98 12.24 5.61
CA ALA A 98 -10.97 11.20 5.38
C ALA A 98 -11.24 10.34 6.64
N ALA A 99 -10.18 10.01 7.39
CA ALA A 99 -10.29 9.28 8.65
C ALA A 99 -11.03 10.07 9.72
N ILE A 100 -10.73 11.36 9.86
CA ILE A 100 -11.35 12.27 10.84
C ILE A 100 -12.82 12.50 10.51
N GLU A 101 -13.17 12.74 9.25
CA GLU A 101 -14.56 12.91 8.82
C GLU A 101 -15.37 11.64 9.09
N TYR A 102 -14.81 10.49 8.76
CA TYR A 102 -15.43 9.21 9.08
C TYR A 102 -15.61 9.03 10.60
N ALA A 103 -14.56 9.27 11.40
CA ALA A 103 -14.61 9.12 12.85
C ALA A 103 -15.72 9.97 13.49
N LYS A 104 -15.88 11.22 13.03
CA LYS A 104 -16.92 12.15 13.51
C LYS A 104 -18.33 11.73 13.12
N SER A 105 -18.49 10.90 12.09
CA SER A 105 -19.80 10.42 11.63
C SER A 105 -20.30 9.18 12.39
N LEU A 106 -19.45 8.54 13.18
CA LEU A 106 -19.76 7.29 13.86
C LEU A 106 -20.78 7.48 15.00
N LYS A 107 -21.74 6.55 15.09
CA LYS A 107 -22.57 6.35 16.27
C LYS A 107 -21.88 5.31 17.16
N LEU A 108 -21.22 5.77 18.22
CA LEU A 108 -20.47 4.91 19.15
C LEU A 108 -21.41 4.21 20.14
N GLY A 109 -20.98 3.08 20.70
CA GLY A 109 -21.77 2.28 21.63
C GLY A 109 -21.89 2.88 23.04
N GLY A 110 -21.01 3.82 23.42
CA GLY A 110 -21.04 4.51 24.72
C GLY A 110 -20.54 3.66 25.91
N ASP A 111 -20.24 2.39 25.71
CA ASP A 111 -19.72 1.44 26.71
C ASP A 111 -18.17 1.44 26.82
N GLY A 112 -17.50 2.31 26.05
CA GLY A 112 -16.04 2.40 25.99
C GLY A 112 -15.37 1.19 25.34
N LYS A 113 -16.07 0.43 24.50
CA LYS A 113 -15.51 -0.72 23.75
C LYS A 113 -15.17 -0.41 22.29
N ASP A 114 -15.45 0.80 21.80
CA ASP A 114 -15.04 1.24 20.45
C ASP A 114 -13.54 1.58 20.45
N VAL A 115 -12.78 0.92 19.59
CA VAL A 115 -11.33 1.09 19.45
C VAL A 115 -10.93 1.49 18.04
N TRP A 116 -9.84 2.24 17.94
CA TRP A 116 -9.18 2.55 16.68
C TRP A 116 -7.78 1.93 16.68
N VAL A 117 -7.50 1.09 15.70
CA VAL A 117 -6.20 0.42 15.56
C VAL A 117 -5.23 1.31 14.78
N PHE A 118 -4.00 1.43 15.28
CA PHE A 118 -2.91 2.16 14.66
C PHE A 118 -1.70 1.22 14.51
N ASP A 119 -1.09 1.21 13.32
CA ASP A 119 0.31 0.78 13.20
C ASP A 119 1.28 1.86 13.77
N ILE A 120 2.54 1.48 14.00
CA ILE A 120 3.59 2.38 14.47
C ILE A 120 4.49 2.91 13.35
N ASP A 121 5.19 2.03 12.63
CA ASP A 121 6.32 2.42 11.78
C ASP A 121 5.79 2.97 10.44
N GLU A 122 6.20 4.17 10.03
CA GLU A 122 5.65 4.91 8.87
C GLU A 122 4.14 5.23 8.93
N THR A 123 3.46 4.85 10.02
CA THR A 123 2.08 5.22 10.28
C THR A 123 1.96 6.32 11.34
N THR A 124 2.50 6.10 12.54
CA THR A 124 2.44 7.08 13.66
C THR A 124 3.80 7.70 13.94
N LEU A 125 4.87 6.91 13.85
CA LEU A 125 6.26 7.33 13.97
C LEU A 125 6.95 7.14 12.63
N SER A 126 7.67 8.15 12.17
CA SER A 126 8.42 8.06 10.92
C SER A 126 9.86 7.64 11.16
N ASN A 127 10.30 6.61 10.45
CA ASN A 127 11.69 6.20 10.33
C ASN A 127 12.39 6.89 9.15
N LEU A 128 11.77 7.90 8.52
CA LEU A 128 12.37 8.68 7.43
C LEU A 128 13.80 9.20 7.72
N PRO A 129 14.18 9.64 8.95
CA PRO A 129 15.57 10.01 9.21
C PRO A 129 16.56 8.84 9.11
N TYR A 130 16.12 7.59 9.28
CA TYR A 130 16.91 6.40 9.00
C TYR A 130 16.93 6.09 7.51
N TYR A 131 15.77 6.10 6.85
CA TYR A 131 15.67 5.79 5.41
C TYR A 131 16.36 6.81 4.50
N ALA A 132 16.49 8.07 4.93
CA ALA A 132 17.21 9.11 4.21
C ALA A 132 18.74 8.98 4.27
N ARG A 133 19.28 8.03 5.02
CA ARG A 133 20.74 7.80 5.07
C ARG A 133 21.21 7.18 3.76
N SER A 134 22.41 7.55 3.31
CA SER A 134 22.98 7.04 2.05
C SER A 134 23.21 5.53 2.04
N ASP A 135 23.31 4.89 3.21
CA ASP A 135 23.46 3.44 3.35
C ASP A 135 22.11 2.68 3.47
N VAL A 136 20.98 3.39 3.32
CA VAL A 136 19.62 2.84 3.23
C VAL A 136 18.93 3.31 1.94
N ALA A 137 19.24 4.53 1.47
CA ALA A 137 18.86 5.07 0.17
C ALA A 137 17.34 4.98 -0.11
N PHE A 138 16.53 5.39 0.86
CA PHE A 138 15.06 5.32 0.81
C PHE A 138 14.50 3.93 0.46
N GLY A 139 15.24 2.85 0.76
CA GLY A 139 14.85 1.48 0.44
C GLY A 139 15.42 0.93 -0.87
N ALA A 140 16.30 1.67 -1.54
CA ALA A 140 17.04 1.17 -2.71
C ALA A 140 18.20 0.24 -2.34
N ILE A 141 18.63 0.24 -1.06
CA ILE A 141 19.66 -0.66 -0.53
C ILE A 141 19.02 -1.76 0.34
N PRO A 142 19.49 -3.02 0.28
CA PRO A 142 18.99 -4.11 1.11
C PRO A 142 18.88 -3.80 2.61
N TYR A 143 17.72 -4.15 3.16
CA TYR A 143 17.42 -3.97 4.58
C TYR A 143 18.44 -4.66 5.48
N ASN A 144 18.96 -3.91 6.44
CA ASN A 144 19.87 -4.40 7.47
C ASN A 144 19.19 -4.35 8.84
N ASN A 145 18.77 -5.51 9.34
CA ASN A 145 18.07 -5.62 10.61
C ASN A 145 18.88 -5.09 11.80
N THR A 146 20.20 -5.31 11.83
CA THR A 146 21.05 -4.83 12.92
C THR A 146 21.08 -3.30 12.98
N LYS A 147 21.24 -2.65 11.83
CA LYS A 147 21.23 -1.17 11.73
C LYS A 147 19.87 -0.58 12.07
N PHE A 148 18.79 -1.19 11.59
CA PHE A 148 17.45 -0.71 11.90
C PHE A 148 17.10 -0.90 13.38
N ASN A 149 17.48 -2.02 13.98
CA ASN A 149 17.32 -2.24 15.42
C ASN A 149 18.10 -1.23 16.25
N ALA A 150 19.31 -0.86 15.82
CA ALA A 150 20.05 0.24 16.45
C ALA A 150 19.30 1.56 16.37
N TRP A 151 18.71 1.90 15.21
CA TRP A 151 17.87 3.08 15.04
C TRP A 151 16.64 3.08 15.97
N VAL A 152 15.91 1.95 16.02
CA VAL A 152 14.74 1.81 16.90
C VAL A 152 15.14 1.99 18.36
N ALA A 153 16.30 1.45 18.78
CA ALA A 153 16.82 1.60 20.14
C ALA A 153 17.07 3.06 20.54
N GLU A 154 17.32 3.96 19.58
CA GLU A 154 17.51 5.38 19.85
C GLU A 154 16.22 6.08 20.32
N GLY A 155 15.03 5.51 20.04
CA GLY A 155 13.75 6.01 20.54
C GLY A 155 13.42 7.46 20.15
N LYS A 156 13.88 7.88 18.95
CA LYS A 156 13.82 9.27 18.49
C LYS A 156 13.03 9.49 17.20
N ALA A 157 12.28 8.50 16.73
CA ALA A 157 11.46 8.62 15.53
C ALA A 157 10.41 9.74 15.72
N PRO A 158 10.34 10.75 14.83
CA PRO A 158 9.35 11.82 14.95
C PRO A 158 7.93 11.32 14.67
N ALA A 159 6.92 12.04 15.17
CA ALA A 159 5.53 11.79 14.81
C ALA A 159 5.28 12.09 13.32
N ILE A 160 4.37 11.34 12.69
CA ILE A 160 3.73 11.75 11.45
C ILE A 160 2.56 12.70 11.84
N PRO A 161 2.63 14.01 11.52
CA PRO A 161 1.70 14.99 12.08
C PRO A 161 0.23 14.71 11.73
N ALA A 162 -0.04 14.23 10.51
CA ALA A 162 -1.38 13.92 10.04
C ALA A 162 -2.02 12.79 10.89
N THR A 163 -1.31 11.68 11.11
CA THR A 163 -1.79 10.58 11.96
C THR A 163 -1.92 10.98 13.42
N LEU A 164 -1.03 11.85 13.94
CA LEU A 164 -1.19 12.40 15.28
C LEU A 164 -2.50 13.19 15.44
N ARG A 165 -2.96 13.91 14.40
CA ARG A 165 -4.29 14.54 14.43
C ARG A 165 -5.43 13.52 14.47
N VAL A 166 -5.33 12.44 13.68
CA VAL A 166 -6.33 11.35 13.72
C VAL A 166 -6.41 10.81 15.14
N TYR A 167 -5.27 10.43 15.73
CA TYR A 167 -5.19 9.93 17.10
C TYR A 167 -5.83 10.88 18.12
N LYS A 168 -5.48 12.18 18.09
CA LYS A 168 -6.07 13.18 19.01
C LYS A 168 -7.58 13.31 18.81
N THR A 169 -8.04 13.26 17.57
CA THR A 169 -9.46 13.37 17.25
C THR A 169 -10.24 12.16 17.75
N VAL A 170 -9.80 10.93 17.45
CA VAL A 170 -10.50 9.72 17.89
C VAL A 170 -10.53 9.62 19.40
N LEU A 171 -9.44 10.02 20.07
CA LEU A 171 -9.38 10.12 21.53
C LEU A 171 -10.41 11.12 22.08
N SER A 172 -10.55 12.29 21.45
CA SER A 172 -11.54 13.30 21.85
C SER A 172 -12.99 12.86 21.65
N LEU A 173 -13.23 11.91 20.76
CA LEU A 173 -14.54 11.31 20.50
C LEU A 173 -14.86 10.14 21.45
N GLY A 174 -13.94 9.79 22.37
CA GLY A 174 -14.10 8.65 23.27
C GLY A 174 -13.75 7.29 22.66
N ILE A 175 -13.22 7.26 21.43
CA ILE A 175 -12.70 6.04 20.80
C ILE A 175 -11.32 5.75 21.38
N LYS A 176 -11.09 4.52 21.82
CA LYS A 176 -9.85 4.12 22.48
C LYS A 176 -8.78 3.72 21.47
N PRO A 177 -7.61 4.40 21.41
CA PRO A 177 -6.52 3.98 20.53
C PRO A 177 -5.93 2.64 20.98
N VAL A 178 -5.61 1.78 20.03
CA VAL A 178 -4.85 0.55 20.22
C VAL A 178 -3.73 0.50 19.20
N PHE A 179 -2.49 0.28 19.64
CA PHE A 179 -1.35 0.12 18.75
C PHE A 179 -1.04 -1.36 18.52
N ILE A 180 -0.83 -1.76 17.26
CA ILE A 180 -0.35 -3.09 16.88
C ILE A 180 0.82 -2.93 15.91
N THR A 181 2.03 -3.32 16.32
CA THR A 181 3.26 -3.15 15.53
C THR A 181 4.01 -4.47 15.34
N GLY A 182 4.73 -4.58 14.23
CA GLY A 182 5.70 -5.65 13.99
C GLY A 182 7.01 -5.50 14.78
N THR A 183 7.21 -4.37 15.47
CA THR A 183 8.37 -4.18 16.36
C THR A 183 8.39 -5.26 17.44
N ARG A 184 9.58 -5.81 17.74
CA ARG A 184 9.77 -6.86 18.74
C ARG A 184 9.51 -6.37 20.17
N GLU A 185 8.96 -7.23 21.01
CA GLU A 185 8.64 -6.95 22.43
C GLU A 185 9.85 -6.41 23.22
N SER A 186 11.08 -6.79 22.86
CA SER A 186 12.32 -6.27 23.47
C SER A 186 12.48 -4.74 23.37
N PHE A 187 11.81 -4.09 22.41
CA PHE A 187 11.82 -2.63 22.24
C PHE A 187 10.66 -1.91 22.92
N LYS A 188 9.83 -2.62 23.70
CA LYS A 188 8.59 -2.06 24.28
C LYS A 188 8.80 -0.76 25.04
N GLN A 189 9.78 -0.73 25.95
CA GLN A 189 10.02 0.46 26.76
C GLN A 189 10.50 1.65 25.91
N VAL A 190 11.30 1.38 24.88
CA VAL A 190 11.77 2.39 23.93
C VAL A 190 10.58 2.93 23.12
N ARG A 191 9.71 2.07 22.61
CA ARG A 191 8.51 2.49 21.87
C ARG A 191 7.53 3.28 22.72
N ILE A 192 7.28 2.88 23.97
CA ILE A 192 6.44 3.66 24.90
C ILE A 192 7.00 5.07 25.08
N THR A 193 8.32 5.17 25.31
CA THR A 193 8.99 6.46 25.51
C THR A 193 8.92 7.32 24.26
N ASN A 194 9.19 6.73 23.09
CA ASN A 194 9.16 7.43 21.82
C ASN A 194 7.74 7.93 21.48
N LEU A 195 6.70 7.09 21.64
CA LEU A 195 5.31 7.46 21.41
C LEU A 195 4.90 8.64 22.31
N LYS A 196 5.23 8.58 23.61
CA LYS A 196 4.97 9.67 24.55
C LYS A 196 5.64 10.97 24.13
N LYS A 197 6.93 10.91 23.78
CA LYS A 197 7.69 12.07 23.28
C LYS A 197 7.10 12.64 21.99
N ALA A 198 6.56 11.78 21.13
CA ALA A 198 5.91 12.15 19.88
C ALA A 198 4.47 12.70 20.06
N GLY A 199 3.93 12.70 21.29
CA GLY A 199 2.61 13.26 21.60
C GLY A 199 1.47 12.25 21.69
N TYR A 200 1.77 10.95 21.67
CA TYR A 200 0.84 9.86 21.93
C TYR A 200 0.99 9.44 23.39
N SER A 201 0.00 9.69 24.25
CA SER A 201 0.13 9.44 25.71
C SER A 201 -0.92 8.49 26.29
N ASN A 202 -2.04 8.29 25.60
CA ASN A 202 -3.21 7.57 26.08
C ASN A 202 -3.65 6.52 25.04
N TRP A 203 -3.52 5.25 25.39
CA TRP A 203 -4.00 4.14 24.57
C TRP A 203 -4.52 3.02 25.46
N ALA A 204 -5.45 2.22 24.95
CA ALA A 204 -5.99 1.08 25.67
C ALA A 204 -5.02 -0.12 25.65
N LYS A 205 -4.32 -0.35 24.54
CA LYS A 205 -3.37 -1.45 24.40
C LYS A 205 -2.24 -1.07 23.45
N LEU A 206 -1.03 -1.54 23.76
CA LEU A 206 0.13 -1.52 22.88
C LEU A 206 0.59 -2.97 22.71
N VAL A 207 0.48 -3.48 21.48
CA VAL A 207 0.81 -4.86 21.12
C VAL A 207 2.04 -4.85 20.23
N LEU A 208 3.11 -5.46 20.70
CA LEU A 208 4.34 -5.70 19.94
C LEU A 208 4.42 -7.18 19.56
N LYS A 209 5.32 -7.52 18.65
CA LYS A 209 5.56 -8.89 18.21
C LYS A 209 6.43 -9.61 19.25
N GLY A 210 5.90 -10.64 19.89
CA GLY A 210 6.62 -11.50 20.82
C GLY A 210 7.50 -12.53 20.09
N ASP A 211 8.40 -13.16 20.84
CA ASP A 211 9.35 -14.14 20.28
C ASP A 211 8.64 -15.40 19.72
N ASN A 212 7.48 -15.74 20.29
CA ASN A 212 6.65 -16.87 19.84
C ASN A 212 5.65 -16.51 18.73
N ASP A 213 5.56 -15.23 18.33
CA ASP A 213 4.66 -14.82 17.25
C ASP A 213 5.31 -15.13 15.89
N SER A 214 4.89 -16.22 15.26
CA SER A 214 5.32 -16.63 13.92
C SER A 214 4.40 -16.10 12.80
N GLY A 215 4.70 -16.46 11.56
CA GLY A 215 3.87 -16.13 10.40
C GLY A 215 4.14 -14.74 9.80
N THR A 216 3.40 -14.45 8.73
CA THR A 216 3.39 -13.18 8.00
C THR A 216 2.90 -12.03 8.88
N ALA A 217 3.13 -10.79 8.43
CA ALA A 217 2.60 -9.63 9.13
C ALA A 217 1.06 -9.64 9.14
N VAL A 218 0.44 -10.08 8.04
CA VAL A 218 -1.02 -10.25 7.95
C VAL A 218 -1.55 -11.21 9.01
N GLU A 219 -0.95 -12.40 9.15
CA GLU A 219 -1.39 -13.41 10.12
C GLU A 219 -1.23 -12.91 11.55
N PHE A 220 -0.08 -12.34 11.89
CA PHE A 220 0.18 -11.77 13.20
C PHE A 220 -0.84 -10.67 13.54
N LYS A 221 -1.00 -9.66 12.67
CA LYS A 221 -1.89 -8.53 12.96
C LYS A 221 -3.36 -8.95 12.97
N SER A 222 -3.77 -9.87 12.08
CA SER A 222 -5.12 -10.46 12.10
C SER A 222 -5.39 -11.15 13.43
N SER A 223 -4.47 -12.00 13.90
CA SER A 223 -4.60 -12.69 15.18
C SER A 223 -4.77 -11.70 16.35
N LYS A 224 -3.96 -10.63 16.40
CA LYS A 224 -4.07 -9.62 17.47
C LYS A 224 -5.35 -8.79 17.38
N ARG A 225 -5.88 -8.51 16.18
CA ARG A 225 -7.20 -7.89 16.03
C ARG A 225 -8.32 -8.83 16.47
N THR A 226 -8.22 -10.12 16.15
CA THR A 226 -9.15 -11.16 16.61
C THR A 226 -9.16 -11.27 18.14
N GLU A 227 -8.01 -11.21 18.81
CA GLU A 227 -7.94 -11.14 20.28
C GLU A 227 -8.71 -9.95 20.86
N LEU A 228 -8.64 -8.76 20.22
CA LEU A 228 -9.40 -7.59 20.65
C LEU A 228 -10.91 -7.81 20.53
N VAL A 229 -11.37 -8.34 19.40
CA VAL A 229 -12.79 -8.64 19.16
C VAL A 229 -13.30 -9.67 20.17
N LYS A 230 -12.53 -10.73 20.43
CA LYS A 230 -12.85 -11.74 21.47
C LYS A 230 -12.91 -11.14 22.88
N ALA A 231 -12.13 -10.10 23.16
CA ALA A 231 -12.20 -9.34 24.41
C ALA A 231 -13.38 -8.33 24.47
N GLY A 232 -14.25 -8.34 23.46
CA GLY A 232 -15.46 -7.53 23.37
C GLY A 232 -15.23 -6.12 22.83
N TYR A 233 -14.06 -5.82 22.24
CA TYR A 233 -13.85 -4.53 21.56
C TYR A 233 -14.47 -4.52 20.17
N ARG A 234 -14.92 -3.35 19.73
CA ARG A 234 -15.38 -3.08 18.36
C ARG A 234 -14.33 -2.22 17.66
N ILE A 235 -13.68 -2.78 16.64
CA ILE A 235 -12.69 -2.04 15.86
C ILE A 235 -13.43 -1.17 14.86
N VAL A 236 -13.60 0.11 15.17
CA VAL A 236 -14.38 1.05 14.33
C VAL A 236 -13.52 1.68 13.25
N GLY A 237 -12.19 1.70 13.40
CA GLY A 237 -11.26 2.17 12.39
C GLY A 237 -9.88 1.54 12.54
N ASN A 238 -9.15 1.45 11.44
CA ASN A 238 -7.80 0.91 11.39
C ASN A 238 -6.96 1.69 10.38
N ILE A 239 -5.78 2.15 10.80
CA ILE A 239 -4.88 2.97 9.98
C ILE A 239 -3.46 2.38 10.01
N GLY A 240 -2.86 2.27 8.83
CA GLY A 240 -1.56 1.64 8.62
C GLY A 240 -0.95 2.05 7.29
N ASP A 241 0.36 1.94 7.16
CA ASP A 241 1.15 2.26 5.97
C ASP A 241 1.37 1.03 5.10
N GLN A 242 1.09 -0.18 5.58
CA GLN A 242 1.19 -1.41 4.80
C GLN A 242 -0.19 -2.04 4.60
N TRP A 243 -0.39 -2.69 3.46
CA TRP A 243 -1.60 -3.47 3.24
C TRP A 243 -1.74 -4.62 4.25
N SER A 244 -0.62 -5.14 4.76
CA SER A 244 -0.62 -6.15 5.83
C SER A 244 -1.26 -5.68 7.15
N ASP A 245 -1.39 -4.37 7.35
CA ASP A 245 -2.10 -3.79 8.50
C ASP A 245 -3.62 -3.79 8.32
N LEU A 246 -4.05 -3.77 7.04
CA LEU A 246 -5.40 -3.40 6.62
C LEU A 246 -6.16 -4.53 5.92
N ILE A 247 -5.53 -5.70 5.78
CA ILE A 247 -6.15 -6.92 5.24
C ILE A 247 -6.14 -8.07 6.26
N GLY A 248 -6.86 -9.15 5.94
CA GLY A 248 -7.05 -10.29 6.82
C GLY A 248 -8.28 -10.14 7.72
N GLU A 249 -8.29 -10.83 8.86
CA GLU A 249 -9.46 -10.86 9.73
C GLU A 249 -9.56 -9.62 10.62
N ASN A 250 -10.79 -9.23 10.96
CA ASN A 250 -11.09 -8.19 11.95
C ASN A 250 -10.39 -6.85 11.68
N VAL A 251 -10.27 -6.45 10.42
CA VAL A 251 -9.63 -5.19 10.00
C VAL A 251 -10.37 -3.92 10.48
N GLY A 252 -11.59 -4.08 10.98
CA GLY A 252 -12.44 -3.00 11.47
C GLY A 252 -13.44 -2.51 10.44
N SER A 253 -14.31 -1.59 10.85
CA SER A 253 -15.40 -1.08 10.00
C SER A 253 -14.92 -0.27 8.80
N ARG A 254 -13.74 0.37 8.89
CA ARG A 254 -13.09 1.06 7.77
C ARG A 254 -11.58 1.11 7.95
N THR A 255 -10.86 0.96 6.85
CA THR A 255 -9.39 1.00 6.80
C THR A 255 -8.89 2.26 6.10
N PHE A 256 -7.70 2.73 6.50
CA PHE A 256 -7.05 3.93 5.96
C PHE A 256 -5.58 3.64 5.69
N LYS A 257 -5.17 3.71 4.42
CA LYS A 257 -3.79 3.44 3.96
C LYS A 257 -2.99 4.75 3.92
N VAL A 258 -1.98 4.87 4.78
CA VAL A 258 -0.98 5.94 4.73
C VAL A 258 0.07 5.57 3.66
N PRO A 259 0.60 6.52 2.88
CA PRO A 259 1.63 6.20 1.88
C PRO A 259 2.93 5.74 2.54
N ASP A 260 3.51 4.68 1.99
CA ASP A 260 4.88 4.26 2.26
C ASP A 260 5.45 3.50 1.04
N PRO A 261 6.23 4.18 0.21
CA PRO A 261 6.91 3.57 -0.92
C PRO A 261 8.37 3.17 -0.61
N MET A 262 8.81 3.22 0.65
CA MET A 262 10.20 2.91 1.03
C MET A 262 10.43 1.43 1.25
N TYR A 263 9.41 0.68 1.69
CA TYR A 263 9.49 -0.78 1.84
C TYR A 263 8.13 -1.48 1.68
N TYR A 264 8.17 -2.81 1.60
CA TYR A 264 6.99 -3.66 1.53
C TYR A 264 6.99 -4.70 2.65
N ILE A 265 5.88 -4.82 3.37
CA ILE A 265 5.65 -5.86 4.37
C ILE A 265 4.37 -6.63 4.04
N GLY A 266 4.51 -7.95 3.83
CA GLY A 266 3.43 -8.89 3.53
C GLY A 266 3.06 -9.81 4.68
#